data_AF-A0A836P5E1-F1
#
_entry.id   AF-A0A836P5E1-F1
#
_cell.length_a   1.000
_cell.length_b   1.000
_cell.length_c   1.000
_cell.angle_alpha   90.00
_cell.angle_beta   90.00
_cell.angle_gamma   90.00
#
_symmetry.space_group_name_H-M   'P 1'
#
loop_
_entity.id
_entity.type
_entity.pdbx_description
1 polymer ?
#
loop_
_entity_poly.entity_id
_entity_poly.type
_entity_poly.pdbx_seq_one_letter_code
_entity_poly.pdbx_strand_id
1 'polypeptide(L)'
;GRFSFAIEESTILLGIQPFEAAWFASMPFDNAYVSDRLYLAVEEVACMDAKLPPLALGIFIDDSRKRAAMQAAKYLQPVRVTVKDGRVADVGRALGLVVPLKQGDVVKQLVAAEADKIKAKDIGRWF
;
A
#
# COMPACT_ATOMS: atom_id res chain seq x y z
N GLY A 1 -5.09 -17.84 -2.51
CA GLY A 1 -3.90 -16.99 -2.32
C GLY A 1 -3.95 -16.35 -0.93
N ARG A 2 -2.82 -15.81 -0.45
CA ARG A 2 -2.69 -15.13 0.86
C ARG A 2 -3.43 -13.79 0.92
N PHE A 3 -3.59 -13.16 -0.24
CA PHE A 3 -4.34 -11.93 -0.43
C PHE A 3 -5.50 -12.17 -1.37
N SER A 4 -6.56 -11.38 -1.19
CA SER A 4 -7.73 -11.28 -2.06
C SER A 4 -8.05 -9.80 -2.22
N PHE A 5 -8.86 -9.45 -3.22
CA PHE A 5 -9.31 -8.08 -3.34
C PHE A 5 -10.75 -8.01 -3.85
N ALA A 6 -11.42 -6.93 -3.50
CA ALA A 6 -12.62 -6.45 -4.14
C ALA A 6 -12.46 -4.94 -4.40
N ILE A 7 -13.29 -4.40 -5.28
CA ILE A 7 -13.34 -2.96 -5.54
C ILE A 7 -14.76 -2.51 -5.21
N GLU A 8 -14.87 -1.59 -4.27
CA GLU A 8 -16.11 -0.95 -3.89
C GLU A 8 -16.00 0.53 -4.24
N GLU A 9 -16.76 0.96 -5.24
CA GLU A 9 -16.72 2.30 -5.80
C GLU A 9 -15.29 2.73 -6.21
N SER A 10 -14.62 3.52 -5.36
CA SER A 10 -13.25 4.03 -5.56
C SER A 10 -12.25 3.44 -4.55
N THR A 11 -12.63 2.41 -3.80
CA THR A 11 -11.81 1.82 -2.74
C THR A 11 -11.49 0.36 -3.05
N ILE A 12 -10.22 0.02 -3.04
CA ILE A 12 -9.75 -1.37 -3.07
C ILE A 12 -9.88 -1.94 -1.67
N LEU A 13 -10.73 -2.95 -1.50
CA LEU A 13 -10.76 -3.76 -0.29
C LEU A 13 -9.70 -4.84 -0.43
N LEU A 14 -8.56 -4.69 0.26
CA LEU A 14 -7.49 -5.68 0.25
C LEU A 14 -7.75 -6.70 1.36
N GLY A 15 -8.21 -7.89 0.99
CA GLY A 15 -8.49 -8.98 1.91
C GLY A 15 -7.22 -9.73 2.31
N ILE A 16 -6.95 -9.78 3.61
CA ILE A 16 -5.72 -10.32 4.21
C ILE A 16 -6.05 -11.48 5.15
N GLN A 17 -5.40 -12.64 4.95
CA GLN A 17 -5.56 -13.81 5.81
C GLN A 17 -4.93 -13.61 7.21
N PRO A 18 -5.34 -14.40 8.22
CA PRO A 18 -4.94 -14.16 9.61
C PRO A 18 -3.42 -14.09 9.86
N PHE A 19 -2.63 -14.90 9.16
CA PHE A 19 -1.17 -14.90 9.31
C PHE A 19 -0.58 -13.58 8.84
N GLU A 20 -0.94 -13.11 7.64
CA GLU A 20 -0.49 -11.83 7.12
C GLU A 20 -1.06 -10.64 7.89
N ALA A 21 -2.30 -10.75 8.38
CA ALA A 21 -2.95 -9.69 9.14
C ALA A 21 -2.21 -9.33 10.44
N ALA A 22 -1.45 -10.27 11.02
CA ALA A 22 -0.71 -10.06 12.26
C ALA A 22 0.37 -8.99 12.12
N TRP A 23 1.15 -9.02 11.03
CA TRP A 23 2.17 -8.00 10.77
C TRP A 23 1.63 -6.82 9.98
N PHE A 24 0.65 -7.03 9.10
CA PHE A 24 0.09 -5.96 8.27
C PHE A 24 -0.57 -4.86 9.09
N ALA A 25 -1.25 -5.22 10.19
CA ALA A 25 -1.91 -4.26 11.07
C ALA A 25 -0.93 -3.33 11.82
N SER A 26 0.34 -3.74 11.93
CA SER A 26 1.39 -2.97 12.61
C SER A 26 2.25 -2.15 11.65
N MET A 27 2.09 -2.36 10.34
CA MET A 27 2.88 -1.64 9.33
C MET A 27 2.27 -0.26 9.05
N PRO A 28 3.05 0.84 9.15
CA PRO A 28 2.57 2.18 8.87
C PRO A 28 2.62 2.46 7.36
N PHE A 29 1.73 1.84 6.58
CA PHE A 29 1.67 2.10 5.14
C PHE A 29 1.19 3.53 4.87
N ASP A 30 2.05 4.34 4.25
CA ASP A 30 1.75 5.74 3.95
C ASP A 30 1.04 5.90 2.62
N ASN A 31 1.45 5.10 1.62
CA ASN A 31 0.98 5.25 0.25
C ASN A 31 0.85 3.89 -0.46
N ALA A 32 -0.11 3.80 -1.38
CA ALA A 32 -0.25 2.69 -2.30
C ALA A 32 -0.09 3.15 -3.76
N TYR A 33 0.44 2.28 -4.62
CA TYR A 33 0.61 2.54 -6.04
C TYR A 33 0.21 1.31 -6.87
N VAL A 34 -0.36 1.51 -8.05
CA VAL A 34 -0.71 0.41 -8.97
C VAL A 34 -0.01 0.60 -10.31
N SER A 35 0.97 -0.25 -10.58
CA SER A 35 1.64 -0.37 -11.88
C SER A 35 1.49 -1.81 -12.40
N ASP A 36 2.57 -2.54 -12.64
CA ASP A 36 2.58 -3.99 -12.85
C ASP A 36 2.14 -4.77 -11.59
N ARG A 37 2.34 -4.17 -10.42
CA ARG A 37 1.96 -4.68 -9.10
C ARG A 37 1.19 -3.63 -8.30
N LEU A 38 0.47 -4.09 -7.29
CA LEU A 38 0.01 -3.24 -6.21
C LEU A 38 1.17 -3.09 -5.21
N TYR A 39 1.74 -1.91 -5.15
CA TYR A 39 2.81 -1.55 -4.21
C TYR A 39 2.22 -0.86 -3.00
N LEU A 40 2.58 -1.33 -1.81
CA LEU A 40 2.34 -0.68 -0.54
C LEU A 40 3.67 -0.17 -0.01
N ALA A 41 3.79 1.13 0.23
CA ALA A 41 5.02 1.77 0.62
C ALA A 41 4.93 2.34 2.03
N VAL A 42 6.02 2.18 2.77
CA VAL A 42 6.30 2.85 4.03
C VAL A 42 7.44 3.82 3.75
N GLU A 43 7.25 5.09 4.06
CA GLU A 43 8.29 6.10 3.95
C GLU A 43 9.39 5.87 5.01
N GLU A 44 10.58 6.44 4.78
CA GLU A 44 11.67 6.38 5.75
C GLU A 44 11.18 6.92 7.11
N VAL A 45 11.20 6.06 8.13
CA VAL A 45 10.88 6.45 9.49
C VAL A 45 12.19 6.61 10.26
N ALA A 46 12.44 7.84 10.74
CA ALA A 46 13.49 8.10 11.71
C ALA A 46 12.89 7.89 13.12
N CYS A 47 13.37 6.86 13.83
CA CYS A 47 13.04 6.64 15.23
C CYS A 47 14.32 6.79 16.05
N MET A 48 14.44 7.90 16.80
CA MET A 48 15.64 8.24 17.57
C MET A 48 16.90 8.24 16.66
N ASP A 49 17.91 7.43 16.99
CA ASP A 49 19.15 7.31 16.21
C ASP A 49 19.05 6.27 15.07
N ALA A 50 17.93 5.56 14.95
CA ALA A 50 17.72 4.56 13.91
C ALA A 50 16.92 5.13 12.74
N LYS A 51 17.51 5.06 11.55
CA LYS A 51 16.82 5.31 10.27
C LYS A 51 16.40 3.97 9.68
N LEU A 52 15.10 3.71 9.64
CA LEU A 52 14.57 2.56 8.92
C LEU A 52 14.43 2.95 7.44
N PRO A 53 15.10 2.23 6.52
CA PRO A 53 15.00 2.54 5.11
C PRO A 53 13.57 2.35 4.62
N PRO A 54 13.16 3.09 3.57
CA PRO A 54 11.84 2.93 2.98
C PRO A 54 11.61 1.49 2.54
N LEU A 55 10.44 0.95 2.86
CA LEU A 55 10.05 -0.42 2.53
C LEU A 55 8.89 -0.40 1.54
N ALA A 56 8.97 -1.22 0.49
CA ALA A 56 7.87 -1.42 -0.45
C ALA A 56 7.51 -2.90 -0.56
N LEU A 57 6.23 -3.23 -0.35
CA LEU A 57 5.67 -4.55 -0.59
C LEU A 57 4.93 -4.55 -1.94
N GLY A 58 5.34 -5.41 -2.87
CA GLY A 58 4.68 -5.54 -4.17
C GLY A 58 3.84 -6.81 -4.27
N ILE A 59 2.52 -6.67 -4.45
CA ILE A 59 1.59 -7.76 -4.71
C ILE A 59 1.37 -7.88 -6.23
N PHE A 60 1.77 -9.01 -6.79
CA PHE A 60 1.64 -9.26 -8.23
C PHE A 60 0.19 -9.52 -8.64
N ILE A 61 -0.23 -8.89 -9.74
CA ILE A 61 -1.56 -9.04 -10.34
C ILE A 61 -1.36 -9.55 -11.76
N ASP A 62 -1.75 -10.79 -12.02
CA ASP A 62 -1.56 -11.43 -13.33
C ASP A 62 -2.47 -10.85 -14.41
N ASP A 63 -3.70 -10.49 -14.04
CA ASP A 63 -4.75 -10.08 -14.95
C ASP A 63 -4.73 -8.57 -15.20
N SER A 64 -4.45 -8.20 -16.45
CA SER A 64 -4.45 -6.81 -16.92
C SER A 64 -5.76 -6.07 -16.71
N ARG A 65 -6.92 -6.75 -16.77
CA ARG A 65 -8.23 -6.14 -16.54
C ARG A 65 -8.42 -5.79 -15.07
N LYS A 66 -8.02 -6.70 -14.17
CA LYS A 66 -8.05 -6.47 -12.71
C LYS A 66 -7.13 -5.30 -12.34
N ARG A 67 -5.95 -5.24 -12.96
CA ARG A 67 -5.00 -4.15 -12.77
C ARG A 67 -5.57 -2.80 -13.24
N ALA A 68 -6.17 -2.74 -14.43
CA ALA A 68 -6.81 -1.52 -14.93
C ALA A 68 -7.96 -1.06 -14.01
N ALA A 69 -8.75 -2.00 -13.48
CA ALA A 69 -9.80 -1.69 -12.52
C ALA A 69 -9.23 -1.13 -11.20
N MET A 70 -8.14 -1.70 -10.69
CA MET A 70 -7.46 -1.18 -9.50
C MET A 70 -6.85 0.21 -9.72
N GLN A 71 -6.34 0.51 -10.92
CA GLN A 71 -5.79 1.83 -11.24
C GLN A 71 -6.84 2.94 -11.16
N ALA A 72 -8.11 2.62 -11.38
CA ALA A 72 -9.21 3.59 -11.27
C ALA A 72 -9.57 3.92 -9.81
N ALA A 73 -9.12 3.12 -8.84
CA ALA A 73 -9.36 3.37 -7.43
C ALA A 73 -8.54 4.56 -6.90
N LYS A 74 -9.01 5.14 -5.80
CA LYS A 74 -8.40 6.27 -5.08
C LYS A 74 -7.87 5.86 -3.72
N TYR A 75 -8.40 4.80 -3.15
CA TYR A 75 -8.11 4.37 -1.78
C TYR A 75 -7.91 2.86 -1.72
N LEU A 76 -7.19 2.43 -0.70
CA LEU A 76 -7.04 1.04 -0.33
C LEU A 76 -7.37 0.87 1.15
N GLN A 77 -8.34 0.01 1.45
CA GLN A 77 -8.70 -0.38 2.81
C GLN A 77 -8.30 -1.84 3.02
N PRO A 78 -7.31 -2.11 3.89
CA PRO A 78 -7.01 -3.48 4.30
C PRO A 78 -8.16 -4.03 5.15
N VAL A 79 -8.58 -5.26 4.89
CA VAL A 79 -9.64 -5.96 5.64
C VAL A 79 -9.18 -7.38 5.97
N ARG A 80 -9.49 -7.86 7.18
CA ARG A 80 -9.23 -9.26 7.51
C ARG A 80 -10.21 -10.16 6.77
N VAL A 81 -9.73 -11.27 6.20
CA VAL A 81 -10.60 -12.27 5.57
C VAL A 81 -10.23 -13.67 6.02
N THR A 82 -11.24 -14.54 6.09
CA THR A 82 -11.04 -15.98 6.26
C THR A 82 -11.39 -16.67 4.94
N VAL A 83 -10.45 -17.48 4.43
CA VAL A 83 -10.64 -18.24 3.20
C VAL A 83 -10.86 -19.70 3.54
N LYS A 84 -11.93 -20.30 3.00
CA LYS A 84 -12.24 -21.72 3.10
C LYS A 84 -12.54 -22.26 1.72
N ASP A 85 -11.97 -23.42 1.37
CA ASP A 85 -12.18 -24.08 0.08
C ASP A 85 -11.91 -23.16 -1.14
N GLY A 86 -10.89 -22.30 -1.02
CA GLY A 86 -10.49 -21.37 -2.08
C GLY A 86 -11.40 -20.15 -2.24
N ARG A 87 -12.41 -19.97 -1.40
CA ARG A 87 -13.33 -18.83 -1.41
C ARG A 87 -13.28 -18.04 -0.11
N VAL A 88 -13.54 -16.73 -0.19
CA VAL A 88 -13.71 -15.90 0.99
C VAL A 88 -14.99 -16.36 1.69
N ALA A 89 -14.85 -16.88 2.91
CA ALA A 89 -15.95 -17.39 3.73
C ALA A 89 -16.43 -16.36 4.75
N ASP A 90 -15.54 -15.47 5.19
CA ASP A 90 -15.84 -14.41 6.15
C ASP A 90 -14.97 -13.17 5.89
N VAL A 91 -15.56 -11.99 6.08
CA VAL A 91 -14.90 -10.69 5.98
C VAL A 91 -15.00 -10.02 7.35
N GLY A 92 -13.87 -9.91 8.01
CA GLY A 92 -13.74 -9.28 9.31
C GLY A 92 -13.58 -7.76 9.22
N ARG A 93 -13.08 -7.18 10.31
CA ARG A 93 -12.88 -5.73 10.40
C ARG A 93 -11.76 -5.22 9.50
N ALA A 94 -11.86 -3.94 9.17
CA ALA A 94 -10.77 -3.14 8.63
C ALA A 94 -9.52 -3.24 9.50
N LEU A 95 -8.36 -3.32 8.85
CA LEU A 95 -7.04 -3.30 9.50
C LEU A 95 -6.40 -1.95 9.22
N GLY A 96 -6.12 -1.20 10.30
CA GLY A 96 -5.49 0.12 10.19
C GLY A 96 -6.36 1.16 9.47
N LEU A 97 -5.69 2.21 9.00
CA LEU A 97 -6.32 3.31 8.27
C LEU A 97 -6.40 3.02 6.77
N VAL A 98 -7.27 3.77 6.10
CA VAL A 98 -7.32 3.81 4.63
C VAL A 98 -6.01 4.38 4.10
N VAL A 99 -5.41 3.68 3.14
CA VAL A 99 -4.18 4.10 2.46
C VAL A 99 -4.56 4.82 1.16
N PRO A 100 -4.07 6.05 0.91
CA PRO A 100 -4.31 6.74 -0.35
C PRO A 100 -3.56 6.04 -1.49
N LEU A 101 -4.26 5.89 -2.62
CA LEU A 101 -3.70 5.29 -3.83
C LEU A 101 -3.26 6.41 -4.77
N LYS A 102 -1.96 6.54 -4.96
CA LYS A 102 -1.39 7.54 -5.88
C LYS A 102 -1.45 6.99 -7.31
N GLN A 103 -2.12 7.71 -8.18
CA GLN A 103 -2.21 7.37 -9.60
C GLN A 103 -0.99 7.93 -10.34
N GLY A 104 -0.32 7.10 -11.14
CA GLY A 104 0.78 7.52 -12.02
C GLY A 104 2.00 6.60 -11.99
N ASP A 105 3.02 7.06 -12.72
CA ASP A 105 4.28 6.34 -12.95
C ASP A 105 5.09 6.27 -11.64
N VAL A 106 5.03 5.12 -10.97
CA VAL A 106 5.55 4.87 -9.62
C VAL A 106 7.01 5.30 -9.45
N VAL A 107 7.83 5.07 -10.48
CA VAL A 107 9.24 5.48 -10.49
C VAL A 107 9.38 7.00 -10.49
N LYS A 108 8.60 7.73 -11.30
CA LYS A 108 8.67 9.19 -11.35
C LYS A 108 8.19 9.81 -10.04
N GLN A 109 7.18 9.21 -9.40
CA GLN A 109 6.65 9.71 -8.14
C GLN A 109 7.58 9.42 -6.96
N LEU A 110 8.20 8.25 -6.91
CA LEU A 110 9.22 7.94 -5.90
C LEU A 110 10.47 8.82 -6.07
N VAL A 111 10.93 9.04 -7.30
CA VAL A 111 12.07 9.92 -7.59
C VAL A 111 11.73 11.38 -7.29
N ALA A 112 10.53 11.85 -7.61
CA ALA A 112 10.09 13.21 -7.29
C ALA A 112 9.97 13.43 -5.77
N ALA A 113 9.39 12.47 -5.04
CA ALA A 113 9.28 12.54 -3.58
C ALA A 113 10.67 12.56 -2.91
N GLU A 114 11.62 11.79 -3.42
CA GLU A 114 13.00 11.82 -2.93
C GLU A 114 13.69 13.15 -3.26
N ALA A 115 13.49 13.69 -4.46
CA ALA A 115 14.04 14.99 -4.86
C ALA A 115 13.47 16.16 -4.04
N ASP A 116 12.17 16.13 -3.71
CA ASP A 116 11.53 17.13 -2.87
C ASP A 116 12.02 17.05 -1.42
N LYS A 117 12.29 15.84 -0.90
CA LYS A 117 12.93 15.64 0.42
C LYS A 117 14.35 16.23 0.46
N ILE A 118 15.12 16.08 -0.61
CA ILE A 118 16.46 16.69 -0.71
C ILE A 118 16.35 18.22 -0.69
N LYS A 119 15.45 18.81 -1.48
CA LYS A 119 15.22 20.27 -1.47
C LYS A 119 14.74 20.80 -0.12
N ALA A 120 13.86 20.09 0.56
CA ALA A 120 13.37 20.49 1.88
C ALA A 120 14.48 20.43 2.95
N LYS A 121 15.36 19.42 2.89
CA LYS A 121 16.55 19.32 3.76
C LYS A 121 17.56 20.43 3.49
N ASP A 122 17.70 20.88 2.24
CA ASP A 122 18.57 22.02 1.91
C ASP A 122 18.00 23.35 2.44
N ILE A 123 16.69 23.59 2.34
CA ILE A 123 16.07 24.83 2.86
C ILE A 123 16.19 24.93 4.38
N GLY A 124 16.02 23.83 5.11
CA GLY A 124 16.21 23.78 6.57
C GLY A 124 17.66 23.97 7.04
N ARG A 125 18.63 24.08 6.12
CA ARG A 125 20.04 24.32 6.41
C ARG A 125 20.43 25.80 6.38
N TRP A 126 19.51 26.66 5.91
CA TRP A 126 19.69 28.11 5.77
C TRP A 126 18.79 28.94 6.70
N PHE A 127 18.03 28.28 7.57
CA PHE A 127 17.27 28.87 8.68
C PHE A 127 17.68 28.18 9.98
#